data_AF-A0A7W3N1A9-F1
#
_entry.id   AF-A0A7W3N1A9-F1
#
_cell.length_a   1.000
_cell.length_b   1.000
_cell.length_c   1.000
_cell.angle_alpha   90.00
_cell.angle_beta   90.00
_cell.angle_gamma   90.00
#
_symmetry.space_group_name_H-M   'P 1'
#
loop_
_entity.id
_entity.type
_entity.pdbx_description
1 polymer ?
#
loop_
_entity_poly.entity_id
_entity_poly.type
_entity_poly.pdbx_seq_one_letter_code
_entity_poly.pdbx_strand_id
1 'polypeptide(L)'
;MSRRLLRLGVRVHPDKAAFRVHDRGADPTGLQAPPLPQPGELLTVGYDQMWVGSLQDDVEVTVLLEEWDAEPPPGPGSWEHEASGELYLRGAVAVSTVTGEPVLHGVRLLGGVGRYRMRIRAQHREAIARLYDQLLDRFRDGFSAEFQAALRELQGVEHYLIQLWPSRGAQRPVSEAALALSGSFPPAPAGLPVPDQTGPLPSLPETEPAGPPDGPPADAPDR
;
A
#
# COMPACT_ATOMS: atom_id res chain seq x y z
N MET A 1 23.41 -7.24 -15.33
CA MET A 1 22.06 -7.71 -14.97
C MET A 1 21.83 -7.30 -13.53
N SER A 2 20.68 -6.71 -13.22
CA SER A 2 20.31 -6.35 -11.85
C SER A 2 19.75 -7.57 -11.11
N ARG A 3 20.00 -7.64 -9.81
CA ARG A 3 19.58 -8.70 -8.90
C ARG A 3 18.76 -8.08 -7.76
N ARG A 4 17.64 -8.72 -7.46
CA ARG A 4 16.83 -8.41 -6.29
C ARG A 4 17.56 -8.89 -5.03
N LEU A 5 17.74 -7.97 -4.09
CA LEU A 5 18.42 -8.15 -2.81
C LEU A 5 17.41 -8.48 -1.69
N LEU A 6 16.28 -7.78 -1.68
CA LEU A 6 15.22 -7.91 -0.69
C LEU A 6 13.86 -7.92 -1.38
N ARG A 7 12.91 -8.66 -0.80
CA ARG A 7 11.49 -8.53 -1.10
C ARG A 7 10.67 -8.76 0.16
N LEU A 8 9.75 -7.84 0.45
CA LEU A 8 8.86 -7.92 1.59
C LEU A 8 7.45 -7.45 1.21
N GLY A 9 6.45 -8.25 1.53
CA GLY A 9 5.05 -7.84 1.46
C GLY A 9 4.53 -7.43 2.83
N VAL A 10 3.84 -6.30 2.91
CA VAL A 10 3.10 -5.86 4.08
C VAL A 10 1.70 -5.42 3.68
N ARG A 11 0.76 -5.51 4.61
CA ARG A 11 -0.53 -4.86 4.47
C ARG A 11 -0.51 -3.53 5.21
N VAL A 12 -1.11 -2.50 4.61
CA VAL A 12 -1.14 -1.14 5.17
C VAL A 12 -2.58 -0.67 5.13
N HIS A 13 -3.09 -0.14 6.24
CA HIS A 13 -4.35 0.60 6.22
C HIS A 13 -4.03 2.08 5.97
N PRO A 14 -4.25 2.61 4.75
CA PRO A 14 -3.98 4.00 4.44
C PRO A 14 -4.94 4.89 5.23
N ASP A 15 -4.44 5.81 6.04
CA ASP A 15 -5.27 6.83 6.68
C ASP A 15 -5.10 8.16 5.94
N LYS A 16 -6.18 8.92 5.78
CA LYS A 16 -6.18 10.16 4.97
C LYS A 16 -5.67 9.92 3.55
N ALA A 17 -6.11 8.82 2.95
CA ALA A 17 -5.78 8.37 1.60
C ALA A 17 -4.29 8.22 1.35
N ALA A 18 -3.46 7.97 2.36
CA ALA A 18 -2.02 7.87 2.15
C ALA A 18 -1.32 6.97 3.17
N PHE A 19 -0.12 6.54 2.82
CA PHE A 19 0.83 5.97 3.75
C PHE A 19 2.23 6.49 3.46
N ARG A 20 3.10 6.41 4.47
CA ARG A 20 4.45 6.93 4.44
C ARG A 20 5.47 5.84 4.22
N VAL A 21 6.48 6.15 3.42
CA VAL A 21 7.70 5.34 3.30
C VAL A 21 8.88 6.23 3.61
N HIS A 22 9.71 5.84 4.58
CA HIS A 22 10.67 6.77 5.16
C HIS A 22 11.91 6.09 5.73
N ASP A 23 12.97 6.88 5.89
CA ASP A 23 14.10 6.52 6.73
C ASP A 23 13.68 6.43 8.21
N ARG A 24 14.33 5.56 8.98
CA ARG A 24 13.99 5.36 10.40
C ARG A 24 14.10 6.64 11.24
N GLY A 25 14.98 7.58 10.87
CA GLY A 25 15.16 8.84 11.57
C GLY A 25 14.35 10.01 11.03
N ALA A 26 13.49 9.80 10.03
CA ALA A 26 12.76 10.88 9.37
C ALA A 26 11.66 11.46 10.28
N ASP A 27 11.69 12.78 10.48
CA ASP A 27 10.64 13.51 11.20
C ASP A 27 9.43 13.75 10.27
N PRO A 28 8.24 13.19 10.58
CA PRO A 28 7.02 13.36 9.77
C PRO A 28 6.60 14.81 9.57
N THR A 29 7.00 15.70 10.47
CA THR A 29 6.60 17.12 10.50
C THR A 29 7.77 18.06 10.25
N GLY A 30 8.94 17.52 9.91
CA GLY A 30 10.13 18.29 9.66
C GLY A 30 9.98 19.20 8.44
N LEU A 31 10.79 20.27 8.37
CA LEU A 31 10.77 21.20 7.24
C LEU A 31 11.09 20.55 5.87
N GLN A 32 11.68 19.36 5.88
CA GLN A 32 11.99 18.56 4.69
C GLN A 32 10.93 17.48 4.38
N ALA A 33 9.87 17.40 5.19
CA ALA A 33 8.75 16.52 4.92
C ALA A 33 8.00 17.00 3.68
N PRO A 34 7.72 16.11 2.71
CA PRO A 34 6.88 16.46 1.59
C PRO A 34 5.43 16.68 2.06
N PRO A 35 4.66 17.53 1.37
CA PRO A 35 3.23 17.67 1.65
C PRO A 35 2.50 16.33 1.39
N LEU A 36 1.35 16.13 2.03
CA LEU A 36 0.48 14.99 1.69
C LEU A 36 0.07 15.07 0.21
N PRO A 37 -0.10 13.92 -0.47
CA PRO A 37 -0.56 13.87 -1.85
C PRO A 37 -1.93 14.54 -1.99
N GLN A 38 -2.14 15.26 -3.09
CA GLN A 38 -3.47 15.74 -3.45
C GLN A 38 -4.36 14.55 -3.86
N PRO A 39 -5.71 14.67 -3.81
CA PRO A 39 -6.59 13.60 -4.26
C PRO A 39 -6.25 13.12 -5.68
N GLY A 40 -6.03 11.81 -5.84
CA GLY A 40 -5.61 11.19 -7.11
C GLY A 40 -4.10 11.14 -7.34
N GLU A 41 -3.31 11.99 -6.68
CA GLU A 41 -1.85 11.99 -6.79
C GLU A 41 -1.26 10.72 -6.16
N LEU A 42 -0.41 10.01 -6.91
CA LEU A 42 0.18 8.75 -6.44
C LEU A 42 1.30 8.99 -5.41
N LEU A 43 2.04 10.09 -5.54
CA LEU A 43 3.33 10.22 -4.87
C LEU A 43 3.75 11.66 -4.66
N THR A 44 4.14 11.99 -3.42
CA THR A 44 4.94 13.18 -3.10
C THR A 44 6.26 12.78 -2.45
N VAL A 45 7.37 13.39 -2.88
CA VAL A 45 8.72 12.97 -2.51
C VAL A 45 9.46 14.08 -1.77
N GLY A 46 10.00 13.76 -0.61
CA GLY A 46 10.89 14.62 0.17
C GLY A 46 12.33 14.11 0.13
N TYR A 47 13.13 14.53 1.12
CA TYR A 47 14.55 14.15 1.16
C TYR A 47 14.77 12.71 1.67
N ASP A 48 14.21 12.36 2.82
CA ASP A 48 14.37 11.05 3.47
C ASP A 48 13.02 10.35 3.76
N GLN A 49 11.94 10.88 3.20
CA GLN A 49 10.60 10.30 3.27
C GLN A 49 9.75 10.68 2.06
N MET A 50 8.73 9.86 1.78
CA MET A 50 7.73 10.08 0.74
C MET A 50 6.35 9.64 1.22
N TRP A 51 5.31 10.22 0.62
CA TRP A 51 3.93 9.77 0.78
C TRP A 51 3.46 9.08 -0.48
N VAL A 52 2.77 7.95 -0.31
CA VAL A 52 2.11 7.22 -1.39
C VAL A 52 0.61 7.37 -1.19
N GLY A 53 -0.07 7.89 -2.20
CA GLY A 53 -1.50 8.17 -2.17
C GLY A 53 -2.34 6.96 -2.60
N SER A 54 -3.26 6.55 -1.75
CA SER A 54 -4.42 5.69 -2.04
C SER A 54 -5.58 6.54 -2.59
N LEU A 55 -6.57 5.90 -3.21
CA LEU A 55 -7.84 6.58 -3.52
C LEU A 55 -8.89 6.37 -2.42
N GLN A 56 -8.64 5.46 -1.48
CA GLN A 56 -9.56 5.05 -0.43
C GLN A 56 -8.85 4.97 0.93
N ASP A 57 -9.60 5.23 2.00
CA ASP A 57 -9.09 5.28 3.39
C ASP A 57 -9.50 4.03 4.18
N ASP A 58 -10.63 3.42 3.83
CA ASP A 58 -11.21 2.30 4.58
C ASP A 58 -10.83 0.91 4.02
N VAL A 59 -9.94 0.89 3.02
CA VAL A 59 -9.49 -0.32 2.34
C VAL A 59 -8.00 -0.51 2.56
N GLU A 60 -7.64 -1.58 3.26
CA GLU A 60 -6.26 -2.01 3.41
C GLU A 60 -5.64 -2.27 2.03
N VAL A 61 -4.38 -1.87 1.85
CA VAL A 61 -3.64 -2.04 0.60
C VAL A 61 -2.48 -3.01 0.79
N THR A 62 -2.07 -3.68 -0.29
CA THR A 62 -0.85 -4.48 -0.30
C THR A 62 0.32 -3.64 -0.75
N VAL A 63 1.36 -3.60 0.06
CA VAL A 63 2.63 -2.97 -0.32
C VAL A 63 3.70 -4.04 -0.45
N LEU A 64 4.25 -4.16 -1.65
CA LEU A 64 5.41 -4.97 -1.94
C LEU A 64 6.63 -4.06 -2.05
N LEU A 65 7.55 -4.19 -1.10
CA LEU A 65 8.81 -3.47 -1.07
C LEU A 65 9.93 -4.37 -1.59
N GLU A 66 10.66 -3.90 -2.59
CA GLU A 66 11.82 -4.57 -3.14
C GLU A 66 13.07 -3.69 -3.08
N GLU A 67 14.19 -4.31 -2.77
CA GLU A 67 15.50 -3.71 -2.94
C GLU A 67 16.25 -4.43 -4.06
N TRP A 68 16.92 -3.68 -4.90
CA TRP A 68 17.74 -4.17 -6.00
C TRP A 68 19.14 -3.58 -5.93
N ASP A 69 20.13 -4.33 -6.41
CA ASP A 69 21.53 -3.88 -6.47
C ASP A 69 21.79 -2.82 -7.56
N ALA A 70 20.91 -2.76 -8.55
CA ALA A 70 20.90 -1.83 -9.66
C ALA A 70 19.46 -1.67 -10.16
N GLU A 71 19.26 -0.83 -11.18
CA GLU A 71 17.94 -0.55 -11.72
C GLU A 71 17.19 -1.86 -12.08
N PRO A 72 15.99 -2.10 -11.51
CA PRO A 72 15.22 -3.30 -11.76
C PRO A 72 14.84 -3.37 -13.25
N PRO A 73 14.77 -4.58 -13.83
CA PRO A 73 14.28 -4.73 -15.19
C PRO A 73 12.86 -4.16 -15.32
N PRO A 74 12.43 -3.76 -16.52
CA PRO A 74 11.03 -3.49 -16.77
C PRO A 74 10.24 -4.78 -16.47
N GLY A 75 9.49 -4.77 -15.36
CA GLY A 75 8.72 -5.94 -14.94
C GLY A 75 7.62 -6.29 -15.95
N PRO A 76 7.14 -7.55 -15.96
CA PRO A 76 5.98 -7.92 -16.76
C PRO A 76 4.71 -7.25 -16.21
N GLY A 77 3.76 -6.93 -17.10
CA GLY A 77 2.42 -6.44 -16.72
C GLY A 77 2.17 -4.96 -17.01
N SER A 78 0.88 -4.63 -17.19
CA SER A 78 0.39 -3.25 -17.34
C SER A 78 0.07 -2.69 -15.96
N TRP A 79 1.01 -1.93 -15.40
CA TRP A 79 0.75 -1.11 -14.21
C TRP A 79 -0.12 0.08 -14.61
N GLU A 80 -1.13 0.38 -13.80
CA GLU A 80 -2.08 1.47 -14.10
C GLU A 80 -1.40 2.83 -13.90
N HIS A 81 -0.61 2.94 -12.83
CA HIS A 81 0.13 4.14 -12.50
C HIS A 81 1.58 3.80 -12.20
N GLU A 82 2.48 4.68 -12.60
CA GLU A 82 3.90 4.61 -12.28
C GLU A 82 4.40 6.01 -11.92
N ALA A 83 5.19 6.10 -10.85
CA ALA A 83 5.92 7.30 -10.48
C ALA A 83 7.33 6.93 -10.00
N SER A 84 8.24 7.90 -10.04
CA SER A 84 9.64 7.67 -9.67
C SER A 84 10.22 8.88 -8.95
N GLY A 85 11.27 8.65 -8.16
CA GLY A 85 11.98 9.71 -7.45
C GLY A 85 13.26 9.20 -6.81
N GLU A 86 13.79 9.97 -5.86
CA GLU A 86 15.02 9.66 -5.13
C GLU A 86 14.83 9.97 -3.64
N LEU A 87 15.33 9.10 -2.77
CA LEU A 87 15.33 9.26 -1.32
C LEU A 87 16.74 9.04 -0.76
N TYR A 88 17.09 9.75 0.31
CA TYR A 88 18.26 9.43 1.10
C TYR A 88 17.88 8.52 2.27
N LEU A 89 18.45 7.31 2.33
CA LEU A 89 18.15 6.31 3.35
C LEU A 89 19.40 5.98 4.16
N ARG A 90 19.27 5.93 5.48
CA ARG A 90 20.35 5.63 6.45
C ARG A 90 20.47 4.12 6.69
N GLY A 91 20.27 3.32 5.65
CA GLY A 91 20.45 1.87 5.67
C GLY A 91 19.24 1.08 6.18
N ALA A 92 18.12 1.74 6.43
CA ALA A 92 16.85 1.09 6.72
C ALA A 92 15.69 1.86 6.08
N VAL A 93 14.61 1.16 5.80
CA VAL A 93 13.35 1.73 5.30
C VAL A 93 12.19 1.25 6.14
N ALA A 94 11.33 2.18 6.54
CA ALA A 94 10.15 1.97 7.34
C ALA A 94 8.90 2.37 6.57
N VAL A 95 7.76 1.82 6.99
CA VAL A 95 6.43 2.16 6.49
C VAL A 95 5.56 2.52 7.67
N SER A 96 4.85 3.64 7.58
CA SER A 96 3.92 4.09 8.62
C SER A 96 2.65 4.67 8.02
N THR A 97 1.60 4.77 8.81
CA THR A 97 0.43 5.59 8.48
C THR A 97 0.76 7.10 8.60
N VAL A 98 -0.14 7.96 8.13
CA VAL A 98 -0.10 9.42 8.31
C VAL A 98 -0.19 9.82 9.77
N THR A 99 -0.99 9.12 10.57
CA THR A 99 -1.07 9.28 12.03
C THR A 99 0.20 8.83 12.76
N GLY A 100 1.14 8.20 12.06
CA GLY A 100 2.44 7.79 12.59
C GLY A 100 2.46 6.40 13.20
N GLU A 101 1.40 5.60 13.01
CA GLU A 101 1.39 4.20 13.41
C GLU A 101 2.39 3.41 12.54
N PRO A 102 3.38 2.73 13.16
CA PRO A 102 4.36 1.97 12.40
C PRO A 102 3.76 0.67 11.88
N VAL A 103 3.77 0.50 10.56
CA VAL A 103 3.37 -0.76 9.88
C VAL A 103 4.60 -1.63 9.66
N LEU A 104 5.74 -1.00 9.34
CA LEU A 104 7.04 -1.63 9.22
C LEU A 104 8.07 -0.80 9.99
N HIS A 105 8.57 -1.34 11.10
CA HIS A 105 9.46 -0.62 12.05
C HIS A 105 10.89 -0.29 11.53
N GLY A 106 11.19 -0.58 10.27
CA GLY A 106 12.51 -0.38 9.67
C GLY A 106 13.16 -1.69 9.29
N VAL A 107 13.23 -1.97 7.99
CA VAL A 107 13.93 -3.12 7.42
C VAL A 107 15.27 -2.68 6.88
N ARG A 108 16.30 -3.46 7.20
CA ARG A 108 17.67 -3.20 6.77
C ARG A 108 17.80 -3.34 5.25
N LEU A 109 18.39 -2.32 4.64
CA LEU A 109 18.78 -2.31 3.23
C LEU A 109 20.18 -2.90 3.08
N LEU A 110 20.33 -3.84 2.15
CA LEU A 110 21.59 -4.51 1.84
C LEU A 110 22.54 -3.63 1.03
N GLY A 111 22.00 -2.66 0.28
CA GLY A 111 22.74 -1.63 -0.46
C GLY A 111 23.41 -0.60 0.45
N GLY A 112 23.03 -0.53 1.72
CA GLY A 112 23.64 0.33 2.74
C GLY A 112 23.06 1.74 2.82
N VAL A 113 23.89 2.71 3.22
CA VAL A 113 23.52 4.11 3.42
C VAL A 113 23.83 4.94 2.19
N GLY A 114 22.85 5.73 1.73
CA GLY A 114 23.05 6.66 0.63
C GLY A 114 21.75 7.05 -0.05
N ARG A 115 21.88 7.55 -1.28
CA ARG A 115 20.73 7.88 -2.12
C ARG A 115 20.23 6.65 -2.86
N TYR A 116 18.94 6.43 -2.81
CA TYR A 116 18.23 5.38 -3.51
C TYR A 116 17.31 6.02 -4.52
N ARG A 117 17.40 5.58 -5.77
CA ARG A 117 16.32 5.79 -6.72
C ARG A 117 15.18 4.88 -6.35
N MET A 118 13.98 5.33 -6.64
CA MET A 118 12.78 4.55 -6.43
C MET A 118 11.83 4.63 -7.61
N ARG A 119 11.07 3.55 -7.75
CA ARG A 119 9.93 3.44 -8.66
C ARG A 119 8.77 2.85 -7.88
N ILE A 120 7.63 3.52 -7.96
CA ILE A 120 6.37 3.07 -7.38
C ILE A 120 5.43 2.76 -8.53
N ARG A 121 4.82 1.60 -8.45
CA ARG A 121 3.79 1.19 -9.40
C ARG A 121 2.56 0.79 -8.61
N ALA A 122 1.40 1.17 -9.13
CA ALA A 122 0.14 0.86 -8.49
C ALA A 122 -0.82 0.18 -9.45
N GLN A 123 -1.68 -0.67 -8.89
CA GLN A 123 -2.68 -1.44 -9.60
C GLN A 123 -3.96 -1.54 -8.79
N HIS A 124 -5.09 -1.54 -9.50
CA HIS A 124 -6.46 -1.60 -9.01
C HIS A 124 -6.95 -0.38 -8.23
N ARG A 125 -6.25 0.76 -8.30
CA ARG A 125 -6.64 1.98 -7.55
C ARG A 125 -8.04 2.43 -7.93
N GLU A 126 -8.28 2.68 -9.22
CA GLU A 126 -9.58 3.18 -9.69
C GLU A 126 -10.65 2.10 -9.66
N ALA A 127 -10.26 0.83 -9.83
CA ALA A 127 -11.20 -0.29 -9.76
C ALA A 127 -11.76 -0.43 -8.34
N ILE A 128 -10.90 -0.44 -7.32
CA ILE A 128 -11.30 -0.54 -5.91
C ILE A 128 -12.08 0.69 -5.48
N ALA A 129 -11.66 1.89 -5.89
CA ALA A 129 -12.43 3.11 -5.62
C ALA A 129 -13.88 3.00 -6.16
N ARG A 130 -14.05 2.60 -7.42
CA ARG A 130 -15.39 2.41 -8.02
C ARG A 130 -16.20 1.32 -7.32
N LEU A 131 -15.56 0.23 -6.91
CA LEU A 131 -16.23 -0.86 -6.20
C LEU A 131 -16.68 -0.42 -4.80
N TYR A 132 -15.85 0.36 -4.11
CA TYR A 132 -16.19 0.93 -2.81
C TYR A 132 -17.35 1.93 -2.90
N ASP A 133 -17.33 2.85 -3.87
CA ASP A 133 -18.43 3.78 -4.13
C ASP A 133 -19.75 3.02 -4.38
N GLN A 134 -19.71 1.94 -5.17
CA GLN A 134 -20.88 1.08 -5.42
C GLN A 134 -21.37 0.36 -4.16
N LEU A 135 -20.48 -0.01 -3.23
CA LEU A 135 -20.88 -0.58 -1.94
C LEU A 135 -21.61 0.46 -1.08
N LEU A 136 -21.11 1.69 -1.02
CA LEU A 136 -21.75 2.77 -0.28
C LEU A 136 -23.13 3.12 -0.86
N ASP A 137 -23.26 3.15 -2.18
CA ASP A 137 -24.55 3.40 -2.85
C ASP A 137 -25.56 2.26 -2.60
N ARG A 138 -25.08 1.02 -2.50
CA ARG A 138 -25.92 -0.18 -2.31
C ARG A 138 -26.41 -0.35 -0.88
N PHE A 139 -25.55 -0.11 0.10
CA PHE A 139 -25.85 -0.34 1.51
C PHE A 139 -26.15 0.98 2.21
N ARG A 140 -27.43 1.18 2.58
CA ARG A 140 -27.85 2.37 3.35
C ARG A 140 -27.21 2.47 4.74
N ASP A 141 -26.75 1.34 5.27
CA ASP A 141 -26.03 1.22 6.54
C ASP A 141 -24.64 0.61 6.31
N GLY A 142 -23.60 1.45 6.44
CA GLY A 142 -22.18 1.05 6.34
C GLY A 142 -21.68 0.18 7.50
N PHE A 143 -22.53 -0.12 8.48
CA PHE A 143 -22.21 -1.03 9.58
C PHE A 143 -22.95 -2.37 9.48
N SER A 144 -23.76 -2.56 8.43
CA SER A 144 -24.42 -3.84 8.18
C SER A 144 -23.43 -4.98 7.98
N ALA A 145 -23.80 -6.19 8.40
CA ALA A 145 -22.94 -7.35 8.29
C ALA A 145 -22.59 -7.68 6.82
N GLU A 146 -23.53 -7.40 5.92
CA GLU A 146 -23.42 -7.56 4.47
C GLU A 146 -22.43 -6.55 3.87
N PHE A 147 -22.50 -5.27 4.29
CA PHE A 147 -21.51 -4.27 3.89
C PHE A 147 -20.12 -4.67 4.36
N GLN A 148 -19.97 -5.06 5.63
CA GLN A 148 -18.69 -5.48 6.19
C GLN A 148 -18.15 -6.74 5.52
N ALA A 149 -19.02 -7.66 5.08
CA ALA A 149 -18.62 -8.82 4.29
C ALA A 149 -18.11 -8.44 2.90
N ALA A 150 -18.82 -7.56 2.19
CA ALA A 150 -18.40 -7.10 0.88
C ALA A 150 -17.13 -6.23 0.94
N LEU A 151 -16.99 -5.39 1.97
CA LEU A 151 -15.79 -4.60 2.22
C LEU A 151 -14.56 -5.49 2.44
N ARG A 152 -14.71 -6.62 3.15
CA ARG A 152 -13.62 -7.60 3.35
C ARG A 152 -13.06 -8.15 2.04
N GLU A 153 -13.88 -8.32 1.01
CA GLU A 153 -13.43 -8.80 -0.31
C GLU A 153 -12.56 -7.77 -1.04
N LEU A 154 -12.67 -6.49 -0.70
CA LEU A 154 -11.81 -5.43 -1.26
C LEU A 154 -10.47 -5.30 -0.53
N GLN A 155 -10.36 -5.83 0.70
CA GLN A 155 -9.19 -5.64 1.55
C GLN A 155 -7.94 -6.25 0.94
N GLY A 156 -6.94 -5.41 0.76
CA GLY A 156 -5.65 -5.79 0.24
C GLY A 156 -5.69 -6.23 -1.22
N VAL A 157 -6.66 -5.75 -2.00
CA VAL A 157 -6.71 -5.95 -3.46
C VAL A 157 -6.06 -4.79 -4.20
N GLU A 158 -6.05 -3.59 -3.64
CA GLU A 158 -5.23 -2.50 -4.15
C GLU A 158 -3.75 -2.79 -3.88
N HIS A 159 -2.90 -2.70 -4.91
CA HIS A 159 -1.50 -3.13 -4.81
C HIS A 159 -0.51 -2.05 -5.21
N TYR A 160 0.54 -1.95 -4.41
CA TYR A 160 1.67 -1.06 -4.61
C TYR A 160 2.96 -1.87 -4.67
N LEU A 161 3.75 -1.70 -5.73
CA LEU A 161 5.11 -2.20 -5.83
C LEU A 161 6.08 -1.02 -5.70
N ILE A 162 6.88 -1.02 -4.64
CA ILE A 162 7.93 -0.05 -4.38
C ILE A 162 9.27 -0.72 -4.60
N GLN A 163 10.00 -0.26 -5.60
CA GLN A 163 11.33 -0.78 -5.91
C GLN A 163 12.37 0.28 -5.60
N LEU A 164 13.37 -0.09 -4.81
CA LEU A 164 14.48 0.75 -4.39
C LEU A 164 15.78 0.21 -4.98
N TRP A 165 16.65 1.08 -5.47
CA TRP A 165 18.02 0.71 -5.84
C TRP A 165 18.98 1.87 -5.64
N PRO A 166 20.26 1.60 -5.32
CA PRO A 166 21.26 2.66 -5.18
C PRO A 166 21.31 3.59 -6.39
N SER A 167 21.25 4.90 -6.14
CA SER A 167 21.59 5.90 -7.16
C SER A 167 23.09 5.78 -7.49
N ARG A 168 23.49 6.13 -8.71
CA ARG A 168 24.90 6.04 -9.15
C ARG A 168 25.76 6.99 -8.30
N GLY A 169 26.36 6.48 -7.24
CA GLY A 169 27.11 7.22 -6.22
C GLY A 169 27.65 6.27 -5.14
N ALA A 170 28.52 6.77 -4.27
CA ALA A 170 29.10 5.96 -3.20
C ALA A 170 28.03 5.60 -2.15
N GLN A 171 27.71 4.31 -2.04
CA GLN A 171 26.98 3.78 -0.88
C GLN A 171 27.98 3.51 0.24
N ARG A 172 27.62 3.87 1.47
CA ARG A 172 28.41 3.51 2.65
C ARG A 172 27.85 2.22 3.27
N PRO A 173 28.68 1.20 3.51
CA PRO A 173 28.21 0.02 4.22
C PRO A 173 27.76 0.41 5.63
N VAL A 174 26.64 -0.15 6.07
CA VAL A 174 26.17 0.01 7.45
C VAL A 174 27.10 -0.83 8.35
N SER A 175 27.79 -0.20 9.30
CA SER A 175 28.63 -0.95 10.26
C SER A 175 27.79 -1.59 11.36
N GLU A 176 28.22 -2.75 11.87
CA GLU A 176 27.57 -3.44 12.99
C GLU A 176 27.46 -2.57 14.27
N ALA A 177 28.38 -1.64 14.47
CA ALA A 177 28.32 -0.72 15.61
C ALA A 177 27.19 0.32 15.46
N ALA A 178 26.92 0.81 14.25
CA ALA A 178 25.77 1.68 13.98
C ALA A 178 24.44 0.90 14.10
N LEU A 179 24.47 -0.40 13.77
CA LEU A 179 23.34 -1.33 13.95
C LEU A 179 22.99 -1.54 15.43
N ALA A 180 23.98 -1.70 16.32
CA ALA A 180 23.75 -1.92 17.75
C ALA A 180 23.09 -0.72 18.45
N LEU A 181 23.40 0.50 18.01
CA LEU A 181 22.80 1.74 18.54
C LEU A 181 21.37 1.98 18.02
N SER A 182 20.94 1.28 16.96
CA SER A 182 19.63 1.45 16.32
C SER A 182 18.53 0.56 16.90
N GLY A 183 18.82 -0.24 17.94
CA GLY A 183 17.84 -1.16 18.56
C GLY A 183 17.67 -2.47 17.80
N SER A 184 17.44 -3.57 18.53
CA SER A 184 17.38 -4.92 17.97
C SER A 184 16.25 -5.08 16.95
N PHE A 185 16.60 -5.54 15.76
CA PHE A 185 15.66 -5.95 14.74
C PHE A 185 14.96 -7.24 15.19
N PRO A 186 13.61 -7.30 15.29
CA PRO A 186 12.97 -8.60 15.17
C PRO A 186 13.30 -9.16 13.78
N PRO A 187 13.52 -10.48 13.65
CA PRO A 187 13.60 -11.09 12.32
C PRO A 187 12.34 -10.70 11.54
N ALA A 188 12.49 -10.44 10.24
CA ALA A 188 11.35 -10.11 9.38
C ALA A 188 10.23 -11.13 9.66
N PRO A 189 8.97 -10.68 9.93
CA PRO A 189 7.86 -11.62 9.98
C PRO A 189 7.89 -12.43 8.69
N ALA A 190 7.67 -13.75 8.79
CA ALA A 190 7.69 -14.65 7.65
C ALA A 190 6.84 -14.02 6.53
N GLY A 191 7.53 -13.49 5.52
CA GLY A 191 6.88 -12.71 4.48
C GLY A 191 5.80 -13.56 3.85
N LEU A 192 4.57 -13.05 3.80
CA LEU A 192 3.55 -13.68 2.99
C LEU A 192 4.12 -13.86 1.58
N PRO A 193 3.91 -15.02 0.92
CA PRO A 193 4.22 -15.15 -0.49
C PRO A 193 3.28 -14.19 -1.24
N VAL A 194 3.71 -12.94 -1.41
CA VAL A 194 2.95 -11.93 -2.15
C VAL A 194 3.31 -12.10 -3.62
N PRO A 195 2.35 -12.53 -4.47
CA PRO A 195 2.61 -12.75 -5.89
C PRO A 195 3.08 -11.45 -6.58
N ASP A 196 3.84 -11.59 -7.67
CA ASP A 196 4.33 -10.46 -8.49
C ASP A 196 3.20 -9.66 -9.16
N GLN A 197 2.00 -10.25 -9.21
CA GLN A 197 0.78 -9.66 -9.73
C GLN A 197 -0.37 -10.05 -8.82
N THR A 198 -1.33 -9.16 -8.67
CA THR A 198 -2.64 -9.51 -8.15
C THR A 198 -3.31 -10.56 -9.02
N GLY A 199 -4.02 -11.49 -8.38
CA GLY A 199 -5.03 -12.28 -9.06
C GLY A 199 -6.12 -11.39 -9.67
N PRO A 200 -7.13 -11.97 -10.33
CA PRO A 200 -8.24 -11.19 -10.89
C PRO A 200 -8.92 -10.33 -9.82
N LEU A 201 -9.43 -9.16 -10.23
CA LEU A 201 -10.23 -8.30 -9.37
C LEU A 201 -11.38 -9.10 -8.72
N PRO A 202 -11.69 -8.87 -7.43
CA PRO A 202 -12.87 -9.44 -6.81
C PRO A 202 -14.11 -8.94 -7.56
N SER A 203 -15.05 -9.85 -7.78
CA SER A 203 -16.38 -9.49 -8.25
C SER A 203 -17.22 -9.12 -7.02
N LEU A 204 -18.04 -8.07 -7.10
CA LEU A 204 -18.99 -7.78 -6.03
C LEU A 204 -19.93 -8.99 -5.86
N PRO A 205 -20.29 -9.37 -4.62
CA PRO A 205 -21.29 -10.41 -4.41
C PRO A 205 -22.61 -10.00 -5.06
N GLU A 206 -23.14 -10.83 -5.95
CA GLU A 206 -24.51 -10.69 -6.46
C GLU A 206 -25.47 -10.91 -5.28
N THR A 207 -26.09 -9.85 -4.75
CA THR A 207 -27.30 -10.06 -3.97
C THR A 207 -28.43 -10.28 -4.97
N GLU A 208 -29.05 -11.46 -4.93
CA GLU A 208 -30.35 -11.68 -5.54
C GLU A 208 -31.27 -10.49 -5.20
N PRO A 209 -31.97 -9.92 -6.19
CA PRO A 209 -32.93 -8.87 -5.89
C PRO A 209 -33.93 -9.45 -4.89
N ALA A 210 -34.10 -8.78 -3.75
CA ALA A 210 -35.15 -9.11 -2.81
C ALA A 210 -36.45 -9.21 -3.62
N GLY A 211 -36.99 -10.43 -3.70
CA GLY A 211 -38.22 -10.71 -4.43
C GLY A 211 -39.31 -9.74 -3.99
N PRO A 212 -40.22 -9.35 -4.90
CA PRO A 212 -41.26 -8.39 -4.57
C PRO A 212 -41.99 -8.83 -3.30
N PRO A 213 -42.31 -7.91 -2.38
CA PRO A 213 -43.09 -8.26 -1.20
C PRO A 213 -44.38 -8.93 -1.66
N ASP A 214 -44.62 -10.15 -1.17
CA ASP A 214 -45.86 -10.88 -1.39
C ASP A 214 -47.04 -9.92 -1.18
N GLY A 215 -47.81 -9.71 -2.25
CA GLY A 215 -48.98 -8.85 -2.24
C GLY A 215 -49.98 -9.30 -1.18
N PRO A 216 -50.84 -8.38 -0.69
CA PRO A 216 -51.80 -8.70 0.35
C PRO A 216 -52.73 -9.85 -0.10
N PRO A 217 -53.17 -10.72 0.84
CA PRO A 217 -54.05 -11.83 0.50
C PRO A 217 -55.34 -11.28 -0.10
N ALA A 218 -55.66 -11.78 -1.29
CA ALA A 218 -56.90 -11.48 -1.98
C ALA A 218 -58.10 -11.91 -1.13
N ASP A 219 -59.07 -10.99 -1.02
CA ASP A 219 -60.42 -11.21 -0.51
C ASP A 219 -60.99 -12.55 -0.98
N ALA A 220 -61.43 -13.37 -0.04
CA ALA A 220 -62.28 -14.53 -0.31
C ALA A 220 -63.75 -14.06 -0.39
N PRO A 221 -64.54 -14.56 -1.35
CA PRO A 221 -65.88 -14.04 -1.59
C PRO A 221 -66.92 -14.55 -0.60
N ASP A 222 -67.93 -13.68 -0.40
CA ASP A 222 -69.25 -13.84 0.21
C ASP A 222 -69.77 -15.28 0.44
N ARG A 223 -70.26 -15.52 1.66
CA ARG A 223 -71.37 -16.42 1.97
C ARG A 223 -72.18 -15.93 3.16
#